data_AF-K5VT81-F1
#
_entry.id   AF-K5VT81-F1
#
_cell.length_a   1.000
_cell.length_b   1.000
_cell.length_c   1.000
_cell.angle_alpha   90.00
_cell.angle_beta   90.00
_cell.angle_gamma   90.00
#
_symmetry.space_group_name_H-M   'P 1'
#
loop_
_entity.id
_entity.type
_entity.pdbx_description
1 polymer ?
#
loop_
_entity_poly.entity_id
_entity_poly.type
_entity_poly.pdbx_seq_one_letter_code
_entity_poly.pdbx_strand_id
1 'polypeptide(L)'
;MFDHLFQLLAPHFVFLFPSVRQAVDANVTIMNIPDIDRIDQHTWQFFASVGSQSASEQQQILVTSLRERVLDNISSVAKGWIVDEETRRLRLANVNLFLRSLGLDSSQISL
;
A
#
# COMPACT_ATOMS: atom_id res chain seq x y z
N MET A 1 -20.38 -2.83 13.14
CA MET A 1 -19.93 -3.96 12.31
C MET A 1 -18.55 -3.67 11.71
N PHE A 2 -18.36 -2.52 11.05
CA PHE A 2 -17.08 -2.11 10.48
C PHE A 2 -15.93 -2.11 11.50
N ASP A 3 -16.14 -1.55 12.70
CA ASP A 3 -15.08 -1.46 13.72
C ASP A 3 -14.54 -2.84 14.15
N HIS A 4 -15.43 -3.81 14.28
CA HIS A 4 -15.04 -5.16 14.66
C HIS A 4 -14.24 -5.85 13.54
N LEU A 5 -14.67 -5.70 12.28
CA LEU A 5 -13.93 -6.18 11.12
C LEU A 5 -12.54 -5.53 11.05
N PHE A 6 -12.48 -4.21 11.25
CA PHE A 6 -11.23 -3.46 11.24
C PHE A 6 -10.26 -3.98 12.30
N GLN A 7 -10.73 -4.18 13.54
CA GLN A 7 -9.91 -4.71 14.63
C GLN A 7 -9.38 -6.12 14.34
N LEU A 8 -10.16 -6.97 13.69
CA LEU A 8 -9.72 -8.32 13.29
C LEU A 8 -8.66 -8.27 12.18
N LEU A 9 -8.80 -7.34 11.23
CA LEU A 9 -7.89 -7.22 10.10
C LEU A 9 -6.61 -6.44 10.43
N ALA A 10 -6.64 -5.53 11.40
CA ALA A 10 -5.53 -4.63 11.70
C ALA A 10 -4.17 -5.32 11.90
N PRO A 11 -4.06 -6.44 12.65
CA PRO A 11 -2.79 -7.15 12.79
C PRO A 11 -2.26 -7.76 11.49
N HIS A 12 -3.12 -7.89 10.48
CA HIS A 12 -2.86 -8.65 9.25
C HIS A 12 -2.81 -7.77 8.00
N PHE A 13 -2.91 -6.44 8.11
CA PHE A 13 -2.99 -5.54 6.96
C PHE A 13 -1.87 -5.74 5.93
N VAL A 14 -0.63 -5.91 6.40
CA VAL A 14 0.50 -6.15 5.49
C VAL A 14 0.38 -7.51 4.78
N PHE A 15 -0.17 -8.52 5.44
CA PHE A 15 -0.37 -9.86 4.85
C PHE A 15 -1.54 -9.92 3.85
N LEU A 16 -2.37 -8.88 3.78
CA LEU A 16 -3.43 -8.78 2.76
C LEU A 16 -2.85 -8.54 1.35
N PHE A 17 -1.61 -8.07 1.23
CA PHE A 17 -0.94 -7.92 -0.05
C PHE A 17 -0.54 -9.29 -0.63
N PRO A 18 -0.97 -9.65 -1.85
CA PRO A 18 -0.54 -10.86 -2.53
C PRO A 18 0.97 -10.96 -2.67
N SER A 19 1.65 -9.85 -2.99
CA SER A 19 3.11 -9.82 -3.12
C SER A 19 3.83 -10.19 -1.82
N VAL A 20 3.31 -9.79 -0.66
CA VAL A 20 3.87 -10.14 0.66
C VAL A 20 3.74 -11.63 0.90
N ARG A 21 2.56 -12.20 0.63
CA ARG A 21 2.34 -13.64 0.81
C ARG A 21 3.23 -14.46 -0.12
N GLN A 22 3.36 -14.07 -1.39
CA GLN A 22 4.23 -14.74 -2.34
C GLN A 22 5.71 -14.62 -1.98
N ALA A 23 6.15 -13.45 -1.50
CA ALA A 23 7.51 -13.25 -1.04
C ALA A 23 7.86 -14.16 0.15
N VAL A 24 6.93 -14.31 1.10
CA VAL A 24 7.09 -15.22 2.24
C VAL A 24 7.12 -16.68 1.78
N ASP A 25 6.19 -17.10 0.93
CA ASP A 25 6.08 -18.49 0.46
C ASP A 25 7.28 -18.92 -0.40
N ALA A 26 7.72 -18.06 -1.31
CA ALA A 26 8.89 -18.32 -2.15
C ALA A 26 10.24 -18.00 -1.45
N ASN A 27 10.20 -17.48 -0.22
CA ASN A 27 11.36 -17.01 0.55
C ASN A 27 12.27 -16.05 -0.26
N VAL A 28 11.64 -15.10 -0.96
CA VAL A 28 12.30 -14.05 -1.76
C VAL A 28 11.97 -12.67 -1.22
N THR A 29 12.76 -11.66 -1.59
CA THR A 29 12.39 -10.27 -1.30
C THR A 29 11.21 -9.85 -2.18
N ILE A 30 10.38 -8.95 -1.66
CA ILE A 30 9.17 -8.49 -2.35
C ILE A 30 9.52 -7.85 -3.71
N MET A 31 10.66 -7.15 -3.80
CA MET A 31 11.15 -6.55 -5.05
C MET A 31 11.39 -7.57 -6.19
N ASN A 32 11.57 -8.84 -5.87
CA ASN A 32 11.78 -9.91 -6.85
C ASN A 32 10.48 -10.57 -7.34
N ILE A 33 9.33 -10.18 -6.78
CA ILE A 33 8.03 -10.67 -7.24
C ILE A 33 7.70 -9.96 -8.57
N PRO A 34 7.30 -10.69 -9.63
CA PRO A 34 6.90 -10.08 -10.89
C PRO A 34 5.58 -9.31 -10.73
N ASP A 35 5.43 -8.21 -11.48
CA ASP A 35 4.18 -7.44 -11.58
C ASP A 35 3.55 -7.01 -10.23
N ILE A 36 4.38 -6.69 -9.23
CA ILE A 36 3.97 -6.28 -7.87
C ILE A 36 2.83 -5.25 -7.91
N ASP A 37 2.97 -4.25 -8.77
CA ASP A 37 2.01 -3.14 -8.86
C ASP A 37 0.63 -3.59 -9.36
N ARG A 38 0.57 -4.59 -10.24
CA ARG A 38 -0.71 -5.14 -10.74
C ARG A 38 -1.35 -6.07 -9.72
N ILE A 39 -0.55 -6.94 -9.09
CA ILE A 39 -1.08 -7.91 -8.12
C ILE A 39 -1.56 -7.23 -6.84
N ASP A 40 -0.89 -6.17 -6.39
CA ASP A 40 -1.25 -5.44 -5.17
C ASP A 40 -2.35 -4.38 -5.41
N GLN A 41 -2.71 -4.10 -6.66
CA GLN A 41 -3.68 -3.05 -7.03
C GLN A 41 -5.03 -3.19 -6.29
N HIS A 42 -5.58 -4.40 -6.23
CA HIS A 42 -6.86 -4.65 -5.57
C HIS A 42 -6.77 -4.46 -4.05
N THR A 43 -5.62 -4.78 -3.45
CA THR A 43 -5.37 -4.54 -2.03
C THR A 43 -5.27 -3.05 -1.74
N TRP A 44 -4.64 -2.27 -2.62
CA TRP A 44 -4.62 -0.80 -2.52
C TRP A 44 -6.02 -0.20 -2.64
N GLN A 45 -6.84 -0.67 -3.58
CA GLN A 45 -8.24 -0.26 -3.73
C GLN A 45 -9.06 -0.59 -2.49
N PHE A 46 -8.89 -1.80 -1.94
CA PHE A 46 -9.52 -2.21 -0.70
C PHE A 46 -9.17 -1.25 0.44
N PHE A 47 -7.88 -0.96 0.66
CA PHE A 47 -7.46 -0.02 1.70
C PHE A 47 -7.97 1.41 1.47
N ALA A 48 -8.09 1.85 0.22
CA ALA A 48 -8.71 3.14 -0.08
C ALA A 48 -10.20 3.16 0.31
N SER A 49 -10.94 2.10 0.01
CA SER A 49 -12.35 1.98 0.42
C SER A 49 -12.52 1.85 1.94
N VAL A 50 -11.60 1.16 2.62
CA VAL A 50 -11.58 1.06 4.09
C VAL A 50 -11.23 2.42 4.71
N GLY A 51 -10.20 3.09 4.20
CA GLY A 51 -9.76 4.42 4.66
C GLY A 51 -10.86 5.48 4.57
N SER A 52 -11.61 5.48 3.46
CA SER A 52 -12.75 6.38 3.26
C SER A 52 -13.92 6.15 4.24
N GLN A 53 -14.04 4.96 4.82
CA GLN A 53 -15.10 4.62 5.79
C GLN A 53 -14.60 4.63 7.24
N SER A 54 -13.29 4.78 7.44
CA SER A 54 -12.64 4.71 8.74
C SER A 54 -12.76 6.02 9.51
N ALA A 55 -12.95 5.93 10.84
CA ALA A 55 -12.80 7.06 11.73
C ALA A 55 -11.31 7.49 11.85
N SER A 56 -11.05 8.69 12.38
CA SER A 56 -9.69 9.25 12.47
C SER A 56 -8.68 8.32 13.16
N GLU A 57 -9.06 7.65 14.26
CA GLU A 57 -8.20 6.68 14.95
C GLU A 57 -7.85 5.46 14.07
N GLN A 58 -8.83 4.95 13.33
CA GLN A 58 -8.64 3.83 12.41
C GLN A 58 -7.77 4.24 11.21
N GLN A 59 -7.94 5.47 10.69
CA GLN A 59 -7.07 6.03 9.66
C GLN A 59 -5.63 6.12 10.16
N GLN A 60 -5.39 6.52 11.41
CA GLN A 60 -4.05 6.55 12.00
C GLN A 60 -3.43 5.14 12.08
N ILE A 61 -4.22 4.12 12.43
CA ILE A 61 -3.78 2.72 12.43
C ILE A 61 -3.41 2.27 11.01
N LEU A 62 -4.22 2.59 10.00
CA LEU A 62 -3.93 2.27 8.60
C LEU A 62 -2.63 2.90 8.13
N VAL A 63 -2.44 4.20 8.37
CA VAL A 63 -1.21 4.93 8.00
C VAL A 63 -0.01 4.30 8.69
N THR A 64 -0.11 4.00 9.98
CA THR A 64 1.00 3.41 10.74
C THR A 64 1.35 2.02 10.23
N SER A 65 0.34 1.18 9.99
CA SER A 65 0.52 -0.21 9.56
C SER A 65 1.08 -0.32 8.14
N LEU A 66 0.70 0.60 7.25
CA LEU A 66 1.08 0.60 5.83
C LEU A 66 2.23 1.55 5.51
N ARG A 67 2.79 2.25 6.50
CA ARG A 67 3.81 3.28 6.35
C ARG A 67 5.00 2.81 5.52
N GLU A 68 5.65 1.73 5.96
CA GLU A 68 6.87 1.22 5.32
C GLU A 68 6.60 0.88 3.85
N ARG A 69 5.41 0.33 3.56
CA ARG A 69 5.00 0.00 2.20
C ARG A 69 4.83 1.21 1.31
N VAL A 70 4.21 2.27 1.83
CA VAL A 70 4.04 3.54 1.14
C VAL A 70 5.41 4.17 0.87
N LEU A 71 6.29 4.19 1.86
CA LEU A 71 7.64 4.76 1.74
C LEU A 71 8.52 3.98 0.76
N ASP A 72 8.50 2.65 0.79
CA ASP A 72 9.21 1.80 -0.16
C ASP A 72 8.76 2.08 -1.60
N ASN A 73 7.45 2.20 -1.82
CA ASN A 73 6.91 2.49 -3.14
C ASN A 73 7.32 3.88 -3.64
N ILE A 74 7.16 4.93 -2.82
CA ILE A 74 7.53 6.30 -3.23
C ILE A 74 9.05 6.41 -3.42
N SER A 75 9.85 5.83 -2.52
CA SER A 75 11.31 5.87 -2.62
C SER A 75 11.83 5.10 -3.84
N SER A 76 11.22 3.96 -4.20
CA SER A 76 11.58 3.21 -5.41
C SER A 76 11.35 4.00 -6.69
N VAL A 77 10.29 4.84 -6.70
CA VAL A 77 9.98 5.75 -7.80
C VAL A 77 10.95 6.93 -7.81
N ALA A 78 11.16 7.58 -6.66
CA ALA A 78 12.03 8.76 -6.53
C ALA A 78 13.50 8.48 -6.86
N LYS A 79 14.01 7.29 -6.48
CA LYS A 79 15.38 6.85 -6.76
C LYS A 79 15.58 6.38 -8.20
N GLY A 80 14.53 6.34 -9.02
CA GLY A 80 14.61 5.91 -10.42
C GLY A 80 14.93 4.42 -10.61
N TRP A 81 14.70 3.58 -9.59
CA TRP A 81 14.96 2.13 -9.66
C TRP A 81 14.00 1.42 -10.62
N ILE A 82 12.86 2.06 -10.91
CA ILE A 82 11.90 1.61 -11.91
C ILE A 82 12.24 2.31 -13.23
N VAL A 83 12.82 1.56 -14.16
CA VAL A 83 13.20 2.07 -15.48
C VAL A 83 11.95 2.29 -16.35
N ASP A 84 10.97 1.41 -16.23
CA ASP A 84 9.72 1.47 -17.01
C ASP A 84 8.77 2.57 -16.50
N GLU A 85 8.33 3.43 -17.42
CA GLU A 85 7.44 4.56 -17.14
C GLU A 85 6.03 4.09 -16.74
N GLU A 86 5.51 3.05 -17.39
CA GLU A 86 4.17 2.53 -17.10
C GLU A 86 4.11 1.97 -15.67
N THR A 87 5.09 1.15 -15.30
CA THR A 87 5.25 0.59 -13.96
C THR A 87 5.37 1.69 -12.91
N ARG A 88 6.16 2.75 -13.19
CA ARG A 88 6.31 3.89 -12.28
C ARG A 88 4.98 4.61 -12.03
N ARG A 89 4.21 4.86 -13.10
CA ARG A 89 2.88 5.49 -12.99
C ARG A 89 1.91 4.62 -12.22
N LEU A 90 1.88 3.32 -12.48
CA LEU A 90 0.98 2.39 -11.80
C LEU A 90 1.28 2.32 -10.30
N ARG A 91 2.57 2.24 -9.92
CA ARG A 91 3.00 2.24 -8.52
C ARG A 91 2.54 3.48 -7.77
N LEU A 92 2.78 4.66 -8.35
CA LEU A 92 2.32 5.92 -7.76
C LEU A 92 0.80 6.02 -7.73
N ALA A 93 0.10 5.54 -8.76
CA ALA A 93 -1.36 5.55 -8.80
C ALA A 93 -1.97 4.72 -7.67
N ASN A 94 -1.44 3.52 -7.42
CA ASN A 94 -1.84 2.64 -6.33
C ASN A 94 -1.68 3.30 -4.94
N VAL A 95 -0.51 3.87 -4.68
CA VAL A 95 -0.24 4.56 -3.41
C VAL A 95 -1.10 5.81 -3.25
N ASN A 96 -1.21 6.62 -4.29
CA ASN A 96 -2.04 7.83 -4.25
C ASN A 96 -3.52 7.52 -4.06
N LEU A 97 -4.02 6.42 -4.60
CA LEU A 97 -5.40 6.00 -4.38
C LEU A 97 -5.70 5.84 -2.89
N PHE A 98 -4.79 5.17 -2.17
CA PHE A 98 -4.90 5.03 -0.72
C PHE A 98 -4.73 6.36 0.01
N LEU A 99 -3.68 7.13 -0.28
CA LEU A 99 -3.42 8.41 0.40
C LEU A 99 -4.57 9.40 0.23
N ARG A 100 -5.16 9.49 -0.97
CA ARG A 100 -6.29 10.38 -1.26
C ARG A 100 -7.54 10.01 -0.47
N SER A 101 -7.75 8.72 -0.18
CA SER A 101 -8.86 8.28 0.68
C SER A 101 -8.73 8.78 2.12
N LEU A 102 -7.51 9.15 2.53
CA LEU A 102 -7.19 9.70 3.85
C LEU A 102 -7.01 11.23 3.81
N GLY A 103 -7.29 11.87 2.67
CA GLY A 103 -7.05 13.31 2.48
C GLY A 103 -5.57 13.70 2.35
N LEU A 104 -4.68 12.74 2.09
CA LEU A 104 -3.24 12.94 1.90
C LEU A 104 -2.88 12.82 0.41
N ASP A 105 -1.71 13.34 0.03
CA ASP A 105 -1.15 13.18 -1.31
C ASP A 105 0.34 12.79 -1.26
N SER A 106 0.80 11.93 -2.18
CA SER A 106 2.21 11.49 -2.20
C SER A 106 3.20 12.63 -2.41
N SER A 107 2.81 13.73 -3.06
CA SER A 107 3.66 14.92 -3.22
C SER A 107 3.98 15.64 -1.91
N GLN A 108 3.17 15.42 -0.87
CA GLN A 108 3.37 15.99 0.47
C GLN A 108 4.36 15.18 1.31
N ILE A 109 4.73 13.98 0.85
CA ILE A 109 5.67 13.11 1.55
C ILE A 109 7.07 13.50 1.09
N SER A 110 7.76 14.32 1.90
CA SER A 110 9.19 14.59 1.72
C SER A 110 9.98 13.33 2.10
N LEU A 111 10.74 12.80 1.14
CA LEU A 111 11.70 11.71 1.31
C LEU A 111 13.07 12.22 1.75
#